data_AF-A0AAW4WZE2-F1
#
_entry.id   AF-A0AAW4WZE2-F1
#
_cell.length_a   1.000
_cell.length_b   1.000
_cell.length_c   1.000
_cell.angle_alpha   90.00
_cell.angle_beta   90.00
_cell.angle_gamma   90.00
#
_symmetry.space_group_name_H-M   'P 1'
#
loop_
_entity.id
_entity.type
_entity.pdbx_description
1 polymer ?
#
loop_
_entity_poly.entity_id
_entity_poly.type
_entity_poly.pdbx_seq_one_letter_code
_entity_poly.pdbx_strand_id
1 'polypeptide(L)'
;MDIKIDGEELKIFDTKKIEAIIAESRIENPKDVMAVIIENEIYDLNHHLEQGAEIKTITINTEIGNRIYRRSLFLVLAKAVYEIFPEIVLKIGISISNGIYCELKNKSCLSKADLRKIKAKMKAIISADLEIKSHKMTQKEVLEVIEQENCSFRSELIIEQDKDFYTIYELDGYYDYFYYNMVPSTSYLSEFDLHLRIPGFVLLFPKFFAKKKVPTFKEQPKLAKIFLEYAELGEILGVSNVPDLNNNIKNKQYNELIRIAEAFHEKKIAKIADQIKAGMPRNKIILIAGPTSSGKTTFTHRLANQLRINALRPVQISVDNYFVDREHTPLDENGEPDFESIKAIDLELLNNHLLKLIQGEEIELPKFNFETGVRENSGESLSLDEDQIILIEGIHGLNDKMTEVIPQDLKFKIYVSALTQLNIDCHNRIPTTDTRLIRRIVRDNQYRALTASDTLELWKSVRRGEERNIFPYQENADMMFNSALIYELSVLKSYVEPLLKQIDRTDKNYYQAQRLLEVLSNFRAMPDKEVPFTSILREFTGGSVFREK
;
A
#
# COMPACT_ATOMS: atom_id res chain seq x y z
N MET A 1 -16.99 -31.53 -20.76
CA MET A 1 -15.81 -30.90 -20.14
C MET A 1 -15.77 -31.33 -18.68
N ASP A 2 -14.69 -31.98 -18.27
CA ASP A 2 -14.46 -32.29 -16.84
C ASP A 2 -13.80 -31.06 -16.22
N ILE A 3 -14.45 -30.46 -15.22
CA ILE A 3 -14.01 -29.24 -14.56
C ILE A 3 -13.80 -29.57 -13.09
N LYS A 4 -12.72 -29.05 -12.51
CA LYS A 4 -12.43 -29.23 -11.08
C LYS A 4 -12.41 -27.87 -10.40
N ILE A 5 -13.34 -27.59 -9.50
CA ILE A 5 -13.47 -26.30 -8.81
C ILE A 5 -13.06 -26.48 -7.35
N ASP A 6 -11.95 -25.86 -6.94
CA ASP A 6 -11.40 -25.96 -5.58
C ASP A 6 -11.26 -27.41 -5.06
N GLY A 7 -11.01 -28.36 -5.96
CA GLY A 7 -10.90 -29.79 -5.62
C GLY A 7 -12.12 -30.63 -6.00
N GLU A 8 -13.28 -30.03 -6.22
CA GLU A 8 -14.53 -30.72 -6.53
C GLU A 8 -14.77 -30.90 -8.03
N GLU A 9 -15.17 -32.10 -8.44
CA GLU A 9 -15.45 -32.40 -9.85
C GLU A 9 -16.87 -31.98 -10.26
N LEU A 10 -16.97 -31.30 -11.40
CA LEU A 10 -18.20 -30.89 -12.05
C LEU A 10 -18.13 -31.23 -13.54
N LYS A 11 -19.15 -31.93 -14.05
CA LYS A 11 -19.26 -32.23 -15.49
C LYS A 11 -20.16 -31.23 -16.17
N ILE A 12 -19.64 -30.57 -17.20
CA ILE A 12 -20.38 -29.62 -18.01
C ILE A 12 -20.41 -30.09 -19.46
N PHE A 13 -21.58 -30.02 -20.09
CA PHE A 13 -21.80 -30.59 -21.41
C PHE A 13 -21.62 -29.58 -22.56
N ASP A 14 -21.66 -28.27 -22.26
CA ASP A 14 -21.56 -27.18 -23.24
C ASP A 14 -20.63 -26.05 -22.78
N THR A 15 -20.15 -25.22 -23.71
CA THR A 15 -19.42 -23.98 -23.40
C THR A 15 -20.30 -23.02 -22.60
N LYS A 16 -19.85 -22.60 -21.42
CA LYS A 16 -20.59 -21.70 -20.51
C LYS A 16 -19.69 -20.59 -19.96
N LYS A 17 -20.30 -19.46 -19.59
CA LYS A 17 -19.64 -18.43 -18.76
C LYS A 17 -19.23 -19.04 -17.43
N ILE A 18 -18.06 -18.67 -16.93
CA ILE A 18 -17.57 -19.09 -15.60
C ILE A 18 -18.57 -18.73 -14.50
N GLU A 19 -19.26 -17.60 -14.59
CA GLU A 19 -20.33 -17.23 -13.64
C GLU A 19 -21.41 -18.32 -13.52
N ALA A 20 -21.88 -18.86 -14.64
CA ALA A 20 -22.90 -19.92 -14.66
C ALA A 20 -22.34 -21.23 -14.10
N ILE A 21 -21.08 -21.55 -14.41
CA ILE A 21 -20.37 -22.72 -13.87
C ILE A 21 -20.30 -22.65 -12.34
N ILE A 22 -19.94 -21.49 -11.79
CA ILE A 22 -19.86 -21.25 -10.35
C ILE A 22 -21.26 -21.32 -9.71
N ALA A 23 -22.30 -20.81 -10.38
CA ALA A 23 -23.68 -20.89 -9.89
C ALA A 23 -24.23 -22.33 -9.83
N GLU A 24 -23.77 -23.22 -10.72
CA GLU A 24 -24.13 -24.65 -10.75
C GLU A 24 -23.28 -25.52 -9.79
N SER A 25 -22.24 -24.93 -9.18
CA SER A 25 -21.33 -25.63 -8.25
C SER A 25 -21.89 -25.74 -6.83
N ARG A 26 -21.18 -26.44 -5.93
CA ARG A 26 -21.56 -26.56 -4.50
C ARG A 26 -21.07 -25.41 -3.63
N ILE A 27 -20.54 -24.34 -4.24
CA ILE A 27 -20.08 -23.16 -3.50
C ILE A 27 -21.27 -22.52 -2.78
N GLU A 28 -21.18 -22.41 -1.46
CA GLU A 28 -22.27 -21.91 -0.60
C GLU A 28 -22.73 -20.50 -0.99
N ASN A 29 -21.79 -19.62 -1.37
CA ASN A 29 -22.07 -18.25 -1.76
C ASN A 29 -21.43 -17.89 -3.11
N PRO A 30 -22.07 -18.20 -4.26
CA PRO A 30 -21.52 -17.90 -5.58
C PRO A 30 -21.21 -16.40 -5.80
N LYS A 31 -22.02 -15.50 -5.22
CA LYS A 31 -21.80 -14.04 -5.25
C LYS A 31 -20.65 -13.56 -4.36
N ASP A 32 -19.95 -14.45 -3.65
CA ASP A 32 -18.66 -14.17 -3.01
C ASP A 32 -17.48 -14.36 -3.96
N VAL A 33 -17.65 -15.11 -5.05
CA VAL A 33 -16.60 -15.35 -6.05
C VAL A 33 -16.50 -14.13 -6.96
N MET A 34 -15.31 -13.56 -7.07
CA MET A 34 -15.05 -12.33 -7.83
C MET A 34 -14.33 -12.60 -9.15
N ALA A 35 -13.55 -13.69 -9.20
CA ALA A 35 -12.80 -14.17 -10.35
C ALA A 35 -12.35 -15.62 -10.09
N VAL A 36 -11.68 -16.23 -11.07
CA VAL A 36 -11.07 -17.55 -10.91
C VAL A 36 -9.64 -17.57 -11.44
N ILE A 37 -8.85 -18.53 -10.96
CA ILE A 37 -7.52 -18.85 -11.47
C ILE A 37 -7.62 -20.14 -12.29
N ILE A 38 -7.14 -20.10 -13.52
CA ILE A 38 -6.97 -21.25 -14.42
C ILE A 38 -5.54 -21.17 -14.95
N GLU A 39 -4.75 -22.24 -14.77
CA GLU A 39 -3.34 -22.29 -15.21
C GLU A 39 -2.50 -21.06 -14.76
N ASN A 40 -2.69 -20.63 -13.51
CA ASN A 40 -2.06 -19.44 -12.90
C ASN A 40 -2.43 -18.06 -13.51
N GLU A 41 -3.35 -18.02 -14.47
CA GLU A 41 -3.93 -16.79 -15.02
C GLU A 41 -5.29 -16.50 -14.37
N ILE A 42 -5.63 -15.22 -14.23
CA ILE A 42 -6.93 -14.81 -13.66
C ILE A 42 -7.92 -14.49 -14.75
N TYR A 43 -9.05 -15.16 -14.70
CA TYR A 43 -10.17 -14.95 -15.59
C TYR A 43 -11.31 -14.26 -14.84
N ASP A 44 -11.94 -13.28 -15.51
CA ASP A 44 -13.22 -12.75 -15.06
C ASP A 44 -14.33 -13.80 -15.19
N LEU A 45 -15.45 -13.58 -14.52
CA LEU A 45 -16.57 -14.53 -14.51
C LEU A 45 -17.40 -14.49 -15.81
N ASN A 46 -17.23 -13.47 -16.65
CA ASN A 46 -17.87 -13.38 -17.96
C ASN A 46 -17.15 -14.19 -19.04
N HIS A 47 -15.92 -14.64 -18.78
CA HIS A 47 -15.16 -15.48 -19.68
C HIS A 47 -15.85 -16.84 -19.91
N HIS A 48 -15.82 -17.31 -21.15
CA HIS A 48 -16.42 -18.58 -21.55
C HIS A 48 -15.37 -19.69 -21.49
N LEU A 49 -15.70 -20.77 -20.79
CA LEU A 49 -14.81 -21.92 -20.70
C LEU A 49 -15.10 -22.90 -21.84
N GLU A 50 -14.11 -23.09 -22.73
CA GLU A 50 -14.22 -23.93 -23.93
C GLU A 50 -13.73 -25.37 -23.74
N GLN A 51 -12.91 -25.62 -22.72
CA GLN A 51 -12.30 -26.92 -22.43
C GLN A 51 -12.32 -27.21 -20.93
N GLY A 52 -12.11 -28.48 -20.55
CA GLY A 52 -11.98 -28.85 -19.14
C GLY A 52 -10.79 -28.15 -18.49
N ALA A 53 -10.96 -27.68 -17.26
CA ALA A 53 -9.94 -26.91 -16.54
C ALA A 53 -10.01 -27.15 -15.03
N GLU A 54 -8.87 -26.97 -14.36
CA GLU A 54 -8.82 -26.83 -12.91
C GLU A 54 -8.99 -25.34 -12.56
N ILE A 55 -10.03 -25.04 -11.79
CA ILE A 55 -10.49 -23.72 -11.42
C ILE A 55 -10.25 -23.56 -9.93
N LYS A 56 -9.50 -22.53 -9.56
CA LYS A 56 -9.38 -22.09 -8.16
C LYS A 56 -10.12 -20.78 -7.98
N THR A 57 -11.03 -20.71 -7.00
CA THR A 57 -11.86 -19.52 -6.82
C THR A 57 -11.11 -18.39 -6.12
N ILE A 58 -11.43 -17.16 -6.51
CA ILE A 58 -10.99 -15.94 -5.83
C ILE A 58 -12.22 -15.28 -5.24
N THR A 59 -12.35 -15.37 -3.91
CA THR A 59 -13.46 -14.74 -3.21
C THR A 59 -13.15 -13.31 -2.80
N ILE A 60 -14.18 -12.51 -2.50
CA ILE A 60 -14.05 -11.16 -1.92
C ILE A 60 -13.18 -11.14 -0.64
N ASN A 61 -13.06 -12.28 0.03
CA ASN A 61 -12.28 -12.40 1.26
C ASN A 61 -10.77 -12.51 1.02
N THR A 62 -10.35 -12.63 -0.25
CA THR A 62 -8.95 -12.55 -0.64
C THR A 62 -8.56 -11.12 -0.98
N GLU A 63 -7.28 -10.77 -0.87
CA GLU A 63 -6.80 -9.43 -1.26
C GLU A 63 -7.13 -9.12 -2.73
N ILE A 64 -7.00 -10.11 -3.62
CA ILE A 64 -7.28 -9.97 -5.05
C ILE A 64 -8.78 -9.75 -5.28
N GLY A 65 -9.65 -10.59 -4.71
CA GLY A 65 -11.09 -10.44 -4.87
C GLY A 65 -11.61 -9.13 -4.30
N ASN A 66 -11.05 -8.65 -3.19
CA ASN A 66 -11.39 -7.33 -2.66
C ASN A 66 -10.93 -6.19 -3.57
N ARG A 67 -9.78 -6.31 -4.24
CA ARG A 67 -9.33 -5.33 -5.26
C ARG A 67 -10.30 -5.28 -6.43
N ILE A 68 -10.77 -6.43 -6.93
CA ILE A 68 -11.78 -6.54 -8.00
C ILE A 68 -13.07 -5.85 -7.54
N TYR A 69 -13.60 -6.22 -6.37
CA TYR A 69 -14.80 -5.62 -5.79
C TYR A 69 -14.73 -4.09 -5.73
N ARG A 70 -13.62 -3.56 -5.20
CA ARG A 70 -13.40 -2.11 -5.05
C ARG A 70 -13.32 -1.40 -6.39
N ARG A 71 -12.66 -2.00 -7.38
CA ARG A 71 -12.54 -1.44 -8.73
C ARG A 71 -13.89 -1.39 -9.42
N SER A 72 -14.70 -2.44 -9.30
CA SER A 72 -16.06 -2.43 -9.83
C SER A 72 -16.95 -1.39 -9.14
N LEU A 73 -16.77 -1.18 -7.82
CA LEU A 73 -17.43 -0.05 -7.12
C LEU A 73 -16.96 1.32 -7.63
N PHE A 74 -15.69 1.47 -8.03
CA PHE A 74 -15.20 2.72 -8.63
C PHE A 74 -15.90 3.02 -9.95
N LEU A 75 -16.10 2.01 -10.80
CA LEU A 75 -16.86 2.15 -12.05
C LEU A 75 -18.30 2.59 -11.78
N VAL A 76 -18.98 1.96 -10.82
CA VAL A 76 -20.35 2.35 -10.40
C VAL A 76 -20.38 3.78 -9.86
N LEU A 77 -19.38 4.17 -9.05
CA LEU A 77 -19.27 5.52 -8.52
C LEU A 77 -19.03 6.54 -9.64
N ALA A 78 -18.13 6.24 -10.58
CA ALA A 78 -17.82 7.11 -11.72
C ALA A 78 -19.06 7.34 -12.59
N LYS A 79 -19.77 6.27 -12.99
CA LYS A 79 -21.06 6.39 -13.70
C LYS A 79 -22.10 7.19 -12.91
N ALA A 80 -22.25 6.92 -11.61
CA ALA A 80 -23.21 7.64 -10.78
C ALA A 80 -22.90 9.14 -10.71
N VAL A 81 -21.63 9.52 -10.61
CA VAL A 81 -21.21 10.93 -10.63
C VAL A 81 -21.40 11.53 -12.02
N TYR A 82 -21.01 10.84 -13.08
CA TYR A 82 -21.18 11.28 -14.47
C TYR A 82 -22.65 11.62 -14.79
N GLU A 83 -23.59 10.77 -14.39
CA GLU A 83 -25.02 11.02 -14.66
C GLU A 83 -25.63 12.14 -13.81
N ILE A 84 -25.17 12.33 -12.57
CA ILE A 84 -25.71 13.39 -11.69
C ILE A 84 -25.04 14.73 -11.98
N PHE A 85 -23.76 14.71 -12.33
CA PHE A 85 -22.90 15.87 -12.47
C PHE A 85 -22.00 15.74 -13.73
N PRO A 86 -22.56 15.89 -14.94
CA PRO A 86 -21.83 15.61 -16.19
C PRO A 86 -20.60 16.47 -16.43
N GLU A 87 -20.47 17.63 -15.78
CA GLU A 87 -19.33 18.56 -15.94
C GLU A 87 -18.25 18.39 -14.86
N ILE A 88 -18.48 17.50 -13.89
CA ILE A 88 -17.62 17.32 -12.72
C ILE A 88 -16.67 16.14 -12.96
N VAL A 89 -15.41 16.32 -12.57
CA VAL A 89 -14.41 15.25 -12.58
C VAL A 89 -14.38 14.58 -11.20
N LEU A 90 -14.67 13.29 -11.16
CA LEU A 90 -14.45 12.45 -9.99
C LEU A 90 -12.97 12.10 -9.90
N LYS A 91 -12.29 12.48 -8.81
CA LYS A 91 -10.94 12.01 -8.49
C LYS A 91 -11.01 10.98 -7.38
N ILE A 92 -10.66 9.73 -7.68
CA ILE A 92 -10.51 8.63 -6.73
C ILE A 92 -9.06 8.61 -6.23
N GLY A 93 -8.86 9.01 -4.99
CA GLY A 93 -7.54 9.28 -4.44
C GLY A 93 -7.06 8.20 -3.48
N ILE A 94 -6.89 8.61 -2.23
CA ILE A 94 -5.98 7.97 -1.28
C ILE A 94 -6.76 7.12 -0.29
N SER A 95 -6.11 6.11 0.29
CA SER A 95 -6.73 5.29 1.33
C SER A 95 -6.89 6.09 2.62
N ILE A 96 -8.09 6.18 3.17
CA ILE A 96 -8.36 6.79 4.48
C ILE A 96 -9.40 5.97 5.23
N SER A 97 -9.17 5.70 6.51
CA SER A 97 -10.12 4.99 7.38
C SER A 97 -10.68 3.68 6.77
N ASN A 98 -9.83 2.87 6.14
CA ASN A 98 -10.23 1.65 5.42
C ASN A 98 -11.17 1.87 4.22
N GLY A 99 -11.40 3.11 3.82
CA GLY A 99 -12.06 3.49 2.58
C GLY A 99 -11.11 4.21 1.64
N ILE A 100 -11.67 4.84 0.61
CA ILE A 100 -10.95 5.65 -0.37
C ILE A 100 -11.54 7.05 -0.39
N TYR A 101 -10.69 8.03 -0.16
CA TYR A 101 -11.04 9.43 -0.29
C TYR A 101 -11.20 9.80 -1.76
N CYS A 102 -12.32 10.43 -2.07
CA CYS A 102 -12.71 10.89 -3.39
C CYS A 102 -13.03 12.37 -3.36
N GLU A 103 -12.68 13.08 -4.42
CA GLU A 103 -13.00 14.49 -4.61
C GLU A 103 -13.79 14.72 -5.87
N LEU A 104 -14.69 15.70 -5.84
CA LEU A 104 -15.36 16.21 -7.03
C LEU A 104 -14.68 17.51 -7.44
N LYS A 105 -13.77 17.44 -8.41
CA LYS A 105 -13.10 18.64 -8.93
C LYS A 105 -14.11 19.50 -9.70
N ASN A 106 -13.84 20.80 -9.74
CA ASN A 106 -14.72 21.83 -10.33
C ASN A 106 -16.08 21.99 -9.63
N LYS A 107 -16.30 21.31 -8.50
CA LYS A 107 -17.44 21.57 -7.61
C LYS A 107 -17.00 22.46 -6.45
N SER A 108 -17.61 23.63 -6.33
CA SER A 108 -17.27 24.61 -5.29
C SER A 108 -17.53 24.11 -3.86
N CYS A 109 -18.57 23.29 -3.65
CA CYS A 109 -18.83 22.67 -2.35
C CYS A 109 -19.62 21.36 -2.51
N LEU A 110 -19.16 20.28 -1.88
CA LEU A 110 -19.91 19.04 -1.75
C LEU A 110 -20.79 19.07 -0.50
N SER A 111 -22.12 19.03 -0.70
CA SER A 111 -23.07 19.01 0.40
C SER A 111 -23.44 17.59 0.86
N LYS A 112 -23.99 17.46 2.08
CA LYS A 112 -24.62 16.20 2.53
C LYS A 112 -25.75 15.74 1.61
N ALA A 113 -26.44 16.67 0.94
CA ALA A 113 -27.52 16.35 0.00
C ALA A 113 -26.96 15.76 -1.31
N ASP A 114 -25.87 16.32 -1.84
CA ASP A 114 -25.17 15.77 -3.00
C ASP A 114 -24.68 14.36 -2.72
N LEU A 115 -24.06 14.12 -1.55
CA LEU A 115 -23.58 12.79 -1.19
C LEU A 115 -24.71 11.76 -1.09
N ARG A 116 -25.89 12.17 -0.58
CA ARG A 116 -27.10 11.32 -0.58
C ARG A 116 -27.57 11.00 -1.99
N LYS A 117 -27.53 11.96 -2.92
CA LYS A 117 -27.89 11.74 -4.34
C LYS A 117 -26.94 10.71 -4.98
N ILE A 118 -25.63 10.88 -4.79
CA ILE A 118 -24.62 9.93 -5.30
C ILE A 118 -24.87 8.54 -4.72
N LYS A 119 -25.02 8.41 -3.40
CA LYS A 119 -25.30 7.13 -2.74
C LYS A 119 -26.58 6.48 -3.27
N ALA A 120 -27.67 7.25 -3.42
CA ALA A 120 -28.93 6.75 -3.94
C ALA A 120 -28.80 6.25 -5.38
N LYS A 121 -28.06 6.99 -6.23
CA LYS A 121 -27.83 6.60 -7.62
C LYS A 121 -26.97 5.35 -7.74
N MET A 122 -25.89 5.25 -6.97
CA MET A 122 -25.08 4.02 -6.90
C MET A 122 -25.94 2.82 -6.48
N LYS A 123 -26.79 2.97 -5.46
CA LYS A 123 -27.73 1.92 -5.05
C LYS A 123 -28.72 1.54 -6.15
N ALA A 124 -29.22 2.51 -6.92
CA ALA A 124 -30.11 2.25 -8.04
C ALA A 124 -29.41 1.45 -9.15
N ILE A 125 -28.17 1.83 -9.51
CA ILE A 125 -27.33 1.11 -10.49
C ILE A 125 -27.05 -0.33 -10.04
N ILE A 126 -26.76 -0.53 -8.75
CA ILE A 126 -26.51 -1.86 -8.18
C ILE A 126 -27.79 -2.70 -8.13
N SER A 127 -28.91 -2.12 -7.75
CA SER A 127 -30.20 -2.84 -7.67
C SER A 127 -30.75 -3.22 -9.04
N ALA A 128 -30.32 -2.55 -10.10
CA ALA A 128 -30.71 -2.85 -11.48
C ALA A 128 -29.96 -4.06 -12.07
N ASP A 129 -28.96 -4.62 -11.37
CA ASP A 129 -28.17 -5.78 -11.81
C ASP A 129 -27.63 -5.65 -13.24
N LEU A 130 -27.01 -4.50 -13.52
CA LEU A 130 -26.50 -4.19 -14.85
C LEU A 130 -25.24 -5.01 -15.14
N GLU A 131 -25.14 -5.57 -16.35
CA GLU A 131 -23.95 -6.26 -16.81
C GLU A 131 -22.77 -5.28 -16.96
N ILE A 132 -21.59 -5.69 -16.51
CA ILE A 132 -20.33 -4.99 -16.74
C ILE A 132 -19.60 -5.71 -17.87
N LYS A 133 -19.46 -5.06 -19.02
CA LYS A 133 -18.84 -5.65 -20.21
C LYS A 133 -17.40 -5.18 -20.33
N SER A 134 -16.52 -6.08 -20.75
CA SER A 134 -15.14 -5.76 -21.11
C SER A 134 -14.96 -5.77 -22.62
N HIS A 135 -14.38 -4.71 -23.16
CA HIS A 135 -14.08 -4.56 -24.58
C HIS A 135 -12.58 -4.51 -24.78
N LYS A 136 -12.07 -5.31 -25.72
CA LYS A 136 -10.69 -5.17 -26.22
C LYS A 136 -10.72 -4.13 -27.34
N MET A 137 -10.09 -2.99 -27.09
CA MET A 137 -10.07 -1.86 -28.01
C MET A 137 -8.63 -1.51 -28.39
N THR A 138 -8.44 -1.06 -29.62
CA THR A 138 -7.18 -0.50 -30.13
C THR A 138 -6.89 0.86 -29.49
N GLN A 139 -5.64 1.32 -29.56
CA GLN A 139 -5.26 2.64 -29.04
C GLN A 139 -6.16 3.77 -29.58
N LYS A 140 -6.50 3.73 -30.87
CA LYS A 140 -7.35 4.74 -31.52
C LYS A 140 -8.76 4.77 -30.92
N GLU A 141 -9.41 3.61 -30.78
CA GLU A 141 -10.77 3.50 -30.23
C GLU A 141 -10.81 3.98 -28.77
N VAL A 142 -9.78 3.66 -27.99
CA VAL A 142 -9.66 4.14 -26.60
C VAL A 142 -9.56 5.65 -26.52
N LEU A 143 -8.79 6.28 -27.42
CA LEU A 143 -8.67 7.74 -27.45
C LEU A 143 -10.00 8.41 -27.79
N GLU A 144 -10.78 7.86 -28.71
CA GLU A 144 -12.13 8.35 -29.05
C GLU A 144 -13.09 8.28 -27.84
N VAL A 145 -12.97 7.24 -27.01
CA VAL A 145 -13.73 7.13 -25.75
C VAL A 145 -13.27 8.17 -24.73
N ILE A 146 -11.97 8.31 -24.51
CA ILE A 146 -11.40 9.23 -23.51
C ILE A 146 -11.67 10.70 -23.87
N GLU A 147 -11.75 11.06 -25.15
CA GLU A 147 -12.13 12.41 -25.59
C GLU A 147 -13.53 12.83 -25.12
N GLN A 148 -14.42 11.87 -24.86
CA GLN A 148 -15.77 12.11 -24.35
C GLN A 148 -15.84 12.13 -22.82
N GLU A 149 -14.74 11.79 -22.13
CA GLU A 149 -14.65 11.81 -20.68
C GLU A 149 -14.08 13.14 -20.17
N ASN A 150 -14.51 13.58 -18.98
CA ASN A 150 -13.91 14.75 -18.32
C ASN A 150 -12.47 14.50 -17.80
N CYS A 151 -11.96 13.26 -17.90
CA CYS A 151 -10.62 12.87 -17.45
C CYS A 151 -9.59 12.82 -18.60
N SER A 152 -9.52 13.89 -19.39
CA SER A 152 -8.78 13.91 -20.65
C SER A 152 -7.26 13.67 -20.55
N PHE A 153 -6.65 13.93 -19.38
CA PHE A 153 -5.19 13.76 -19.18
C PHE A 153 -4.71 12.30 -19.24
N ARG A 154 -5.63 11.32 -19.24
CA ARG A 154 -5.31 9.90 -19.49
C ARG A 154 -4.80 9.66 -20.92
N SER A 155 -5.24 10.47 -21.89
CA SER A 155 -4.86 10.32 -23.31
C SER A 155 -3.35 10.25 -23.52
N GLU A 156 -2.58 11.07 -22.80
CA GLU A 156 -1.11 11.10 -22.88
C GLU A 156 -0.48 9.76 -22.50
N LEU A 157 -1.00 9.08 -21.48
CA LEU A 157 -0.50 7.75 -21.08
C LEU A 157 -0.76 6.70 -22.14
N ILE A 158 -1.97 6.72 -22.73
CA ILE A 158 -2.36 5.77 -23.76
C ILE A 158 -1.48 5.92 -25.00
N ILE A 159 -1.14 7.16 -25.37
CA ILE A 159 -0.24 7.46 -26.50
C ILE A 159 1.19 6.94 -26.24
N GLU A 160 1.69 7.05 -25.02
CA GLU A 160 3.05 6.61 -24.66
C GLU A 160 3.18 5.10 -24.44
N GLN A 161 2.07 4.38 -24.25
CA GLN A 161 2.09 2.94 -24.05
C GLN A 161 2.20 2.17 -25.37
N ASP A 162 3.13 1.22 -25.39
CA ASP A 162 3.33 0.28 -26.49
C ASP A 162 2.50 -0.99 -26.23
N LYS A 163 1.20 -0.93 -26.57
CA LYS A 163 0.23 -2.02 -26.41
C LYS A 163 -0.64 -2.15 -27.64
N ASP A 164 -0.84 -3.39 -28.08
CA ASP A 164 -1.75 -3.70 -29.19
C ASP A 164 -3.22 -3.41 -28.83
N PHE A 165 -3.60 -3.76 -27.60
CA PHE A 165 -4.98 -3.66 -27.12
C PHE A 165 -5.06 -3.19 -25.66
N TYR A 166 -6.16 -2.52 -25.37
CA TYR A 166 -6.54 -2.05 -24.04
C TYR A 166 -7.88 -2.69 -23.66
N THR A 167 -8.08 -2.94 -22.37
CA THR A 167 -9.37 -3.39 -21.85
C THR A 167 -10.13 -2.19 -21.31
N ILE A 168 -11.26 -1.88 -21.93
CA ILE A 168 -12.21 -0.83 -21.50
C ILE A 168 -13.45 -1.50 -20.94
N TYR A 169 -13.98 -0.97 -19.85
CA TYR A 169 -15.21 -1.48 -19.24
C TYR A 169 -16.40 -0.59 -19.61
N GLU A 170 -17.48 -1.21 -20.04
CA GLU A 170 -18.77 -0.56 -20.30
C GLU A 170 -19.76 -0.92 -19.19
N LEU A 171 -20.46 0.08 -18.67
CA LEU A 171 -21.59 -0.05 -17.76
C LEU A 171 -22.75 0.83 -18.25
N ASP A 172 -23.72 0.21 -18.94
CA ASP A 172 -24.93 0.89 -19.42
C ASP A 172 -24.59 2.19 -20.18
N GLY A 173 -23.83 2.03 -21.26
CA GLY A 173 -23.37 3.11 -22.15
C GLY A 173 -22.26 4.01 -21.59
N TYR A 174 -21.87 3.87 -20.31
CA TYR A 174 -20.72 4.56 -19.74
C TYR A 174 -19.46 3.72 -19.89
N TYR A 175 -18.41 4.28 -20.49
CA TYR A 175 -17.12 3.61 -20.70
C TYR A 175 -16.07 4.18 -19.73
N ASP A 176 -15.14 3.33 -19.28
CA ASP A 176 -13.98 3.77 -18.51
C ASP A 176 -12.84 2.75 -18.61
N TYR A 177 -11.61 3.24 -18.47
CA TYR A 177 -10.42 2.39 -18.40
C TYR A 177 -10.09 2.00 -16.95
N PHE A 178 -9.92 0.70 -16.72
CA PHE A 178 -9.37 0.16 -15.47
C PHE A 178 -8.44 -1.01 -15.80
N TYR A 179 -7.33 -1.11 -15.07
CA TYR A 179 -6.29 -2.12 -15.30
C TYR A 179 -6.49 -3.43 -14.49
N TYR A 180 -7.72 -3.71 -14.04
CA TYR A 180 -8.09 -4.91 -13.27
C TYR A 180 -9.38 -5.51 -13.79
N ASN A 181 -9.51 -6.83 -13.63
CA ASN A 181 -10.77 -7.55 -13.81
C ASN A 181 -11.89 -6.93 -12.96
N MET A 182 -13.11 -7.05 -13.46
CA MET A 182 -14.34 -6.58 -12.80
C MET A 182 -15.25 -7.77 -12.49
N VAL A 183 -16.15 -7.56 -11.52
CA VAL A 183 -17.30 -8.46 -11.34
C VAL A 183 -18.21 -8.45 -12.59
N PRO A 184 -18.94 -9.53 -12.88
CA PRO A 184 -19.70 -9.65 -14.13
C PRO A 184 -20.95 -8.74 -14.17
N SER A 185 -21.52 -8.39 -13.01
CA SER A 185 -22.66 -7.48 -12.92
C SER A 185 -22.66 -6.66 -11.63
N THR A 186 -23.42 -5.56 -11.61
CA THR A 186 -23.45 -4.64 -10.46
C THR A 186 -24.06 -5.25 -9.20
N SER A 187 -24.86 -6.33 -9.29
CA SER A 187 -25.45 -6.99 -8.10
C SER A 187 -24.42 -7.61 -7.15
N TYR A 188 -23.19 -7.85 -7.61
CA TYR A 188 -22.11 -8.30 -6.74
C TYR A 188 -21.70 -7.25 -5.70
N LEU A 189 -22.05 -5.98 -5.91
CA LEU A 189 -21.52 -4.82 -5.17
C LEU A 189 -22.47 -4.29 -4.08
N SER A 190 -23.20 -5.18 -3.41
CA SER A 190 -24.29 -4.82 -2.50
C SER A 190 -23.89 -3.98 -1.27
N GLU A 191 -22.63 -4.05 -0.84
CA GLU A 191 -22.14 -3.50 0.42
C GLU A 191 -21.18 -2.33 0.21
N PHE A 192 -21.66 -1.10 0.42
CA PHE A 192 -20.82 0.10 0.45
C PHE A 192 -21.46 1.22 1.27
N ASP A 193 -20.65 2.19 1.68
CA ASP A 193 -21.14 3.43 2.28
C ASP A 193 -20.32 4.64 1.80
N LEU A 194 -20.91 5.83 1.90
CA LEU A 194 -20.26 7.11 1.62
C LEU A 194 -20.26 7.97 2.88
N HIS A 195 -19.07 8.39 3.31
CA HIS A 195 -18.90 9.29 4.44
C HIS A 195 -18.43 10.68 3.97
N LEU A 196 -19.15 11.74 4.34
CA LEU A 196 -18.77 13.09 3.91
C LEU A 196 -17.49 13.54 4.63
N ARG A 197 -16.48 13.99 3.88
CA ARG A 197 -15.24 14.55 4.43
C ARG A 197 -14.77 15.71 3.57
N ILE A 198 -15.17 16.92 3.94
CA ILE A 198 -14.90 18.15 3.17
C ILE A 198 -13.38 18.28 2.88
N PRO A 199 -13.01 18.65 1.64
CA PRO A 199 -13.87 19.04 0.51
C PRO A 199 -14.52 17.88 -0.29
N GLY A 200 -14.16 16.62 0.00
CA GLY A 200 -14.66 15.43 -0.68
C GLY A 200 -15.49 14.48 0.20
N PHE A 201 -15.34 13.19 -0.06
CA PHE A 201 -16.01 12.12 0.67
C PHE A 201 -15.16 10.85 0.67
N VAL A 202 -15.53 9.87 1.50
CA VAL A 202 -14.84 8.59 1.61
C VAL A 202 -15.80 7.48 1.19
N LEU A 203 -15.42 6.71 0.18
CA LEU A 203 -16.07 5.47 -0.21
C LEU A 203 -15.58 4.33 0.70
N LEU A 204 -16.49 3.76 1.47
CA LEU A 204 -16.27 2.63 2.38
C LEU A 204 -16.83 1.35 1.74
N PHE A 205 -16.10 0.25 1.91
CA PHE A 205 -16.43 -1.08 1.37
C PHE A 205 -15.89 -2.15 2.33
N PRO A 206 -16.32 -3.42 2.21
CA PRO A 206 -15.86 -4.48 3.08
C PRO A 206 -14.36 -4.73 3.01
N LYS A 207 -13.76 -5.14 4.13
CA LYS A 207 -12.39 -5.67 4.11
C LYS A 207 -12.38 -7.13 3.67
N PHE A 208 -11.28 -7.55 3.04
CA PHE A 208 -11.08 -8.95 2.66
C PHE A 208 -11.12 -9.92 3.85
N PHE A 209 -10.77 -9.51 5.07
CA PHE A 209 -10.88 -10.38 6.25
C PHE A 209 -12.11 -10.11 7.15
N ALA A 210 -13.02 -9.21 6.75
CA ALA A 210 -14.11 -8.75 7.62
C ALA A 210 -15.50 -9.34 7.30
N LYS A 211 -15.56 -10.51 6.66
CA LYS A 211 -16.83 -11.22 6.35
C LYS A 211 -17.88 -10.29 5.70
N LYS A 212 -17.50 -9.60 4.62
CA LYS A 212 -18.38 -8.65 3.88
C LYS A 212 -18.94 -7.46 4.68
N LYS A 213 -18.44 -7.14 5.87
CA LYS A 213 -18.92 -5.96 6.64
C LYS A 213 -18.23 -4.67 6.23
N VAL A 214 -19.02 -3.65 5.90
CA VAL A 214 -18.52 -2.28 5.68
C VAL A 214 -18.06 -1.69 7.03
N PRO A 215 -16.81 -1.20 7.14
CA PRO A 215 -16.30 -0.63 8.38
C PRO A 215 -16.92 0.74 8.65
N THR A 216 -17.03 1.11 9.93
CA THR A 216 -17.36 2.48 10.32
C THR A 216 -16.18 3.41 10.04
N PHE A 217 -16.46 4.62 9.54
CA PHE A 217 -15.44 5.65 9.42
C PHE A 217 -14.86 6.01 10.80
N LYS A 218 -13.54 6.15 10.86
CA LYS A 218 -12.75 6.58 12.01
C LYS A 218 -11.92 7.78 11.57
N GLU A 219 -11.97 8.85 12.36
CA GLU A 219 -11.16 10.03 12.09
C GLU A 219 -9.66 9.69 12.17
N GLN A 220 -8.92 10.19 11.17
CA GLN A 220 -7.47 9.98 11.04
C GLN A 220 -6.80 11.32 10.70
N PRO A 221 -6.81 12.29 11.63
CA PRO A 221 -6.40 13.67 11.35
C PRO A 221 -4.92 13.76 10.98
N LYS A 222 -4.06 12.92 11.57
CA LYS A 222 -2.61 12.91 11.27
C LYS A 222 -2.37 12.41 9.86
N LEU A 223 -3.04 11.32 9.47
CA LEU A 223 -2.96 10.81 8.09
C LEU A 223 -3.54 11.81 7.07
N ALA A 224 -4.67 12.45 7.38
CA ALA A 224 -5.27 13.47 6.52
C ALA A 224 -4.33 14.67 6.30
N LYS A 225 -3.59 15.08 7.34
CA LYS A 225 -2.58 16.14 7.23
C LYS A 225 -1.46 15.77 6.25
N ILE A 226 -0.96 14.53 6.30
CA ILE A 226 0.06 14.04 5.36
C ILE A 226 -0.42 14.14 3.91
N PHE A 227 -1.71 13.91 3.67
CA PHE A 227 -2.29 13.99 2.34
C PHE A 227 -2.37 15.43 1.82
N LEU A 228 -2.72 16.39 2.67
CA LEU A 228 -2.70 17.80 2.31
C LEU A 228 -1.27 18.25 2.00
N GLU A 229 -0.31 17.88 2.83
CA GLU A 229 1.11 18.20 2.60
C GLU A 229 1.65 17.59 1.29
N TYR A 230 1.18 16.41 0.91
CA TYR A 230 1.53 15.80 -0.37
C TYR A 230 0.90 16.50 -1.57
N ALA A 231 -0.37 16.94 -1.45
CA ALA A 231 -1.03 17.72 -2.50
C ALA A 231 -0.31 19.05 -2.73
N GLU A 232 0.05 19.76 -1.66
CA GLU A 232 0.85 20.99 -1.71
C GLU A 232 2.22 20.76 -2.39
N LEU A 233 2.90 19.65 -2.06
CA LEU A 233 4.17 19.30 -2.73
C LEU A 233 3.99 19.06 -4.22
N GLY A 234 2.90 18.40 -4.62
CA GLY A 234 2.56 18.19 -6.03
C GLY A 234 2.35 19.52 -6.78
N GLU A 235 1.67 20.49 -6.16
CA GLU A 235 1.50 21.84 -6.71
C GLU A 235 2.83 22.59 -6.84
N ILE A 236 3.70 22.52 -5.81
CA ILE A 236 5.04 23.14 -5.83
C ILE A 236 5.90 22.57 -6.97
N LEU A 237 5.82 21.26 -7.20
CA LEU A 237 6.59 20.56 -8.23
C LEU A 237 5.97 20.66 -9.62
N GLY A 238 4.71 21.10 -9.74
CA GLY A 238 3.93 21.01 -10.97
C GLY A 238 3.69 19.55 -11.40
N VAL A 239 3.67 18.61 -10.45
CA VAL A 239 3.48 17.17 -10.70
C VAL A 239 2.40 16.63 -9.79
N SER A 240 1.22 16.34 -10.36
CA SER A 240 0.01 15.96 -9.62
C SER A 240 -0.48 14.55 -9.96
N ASN A 241 0.01 14.00 -11.07
CA ASN A 241 -0.34 12.70 -11.63
C ASN A 241 0.86 12.12 -12.42
N VAL A 242 0.72 10.88 -12.91
CA VAL A 242 1.77 10.20 -13.68
C VAL A 242 2.09 10.90 -15.02
N PRO A 243 1.12 11.39 -15.83
CA PRO A 243 1.40 12.20 -17.01
C PRO A 243 2.32 13.39 -16.75
N ASP A 244 2.05 14.18 -15.71
CA ASP A 244 2.87 15.33 -15.35
C ASP A 244 4.33 14.90 -15.09
N LEU A 245 4.53 13.77 -14.38
CA LEU A 245 5.86 13.21 -14.11
C LEU A 245 6.53 12.73 -15.40
N ASN A 246 5.82 12.02 -16.26
CA ASN A 246 6.36 11.52 -17.52
C ASN A 246 6.79 12.67 -18.44
N ASN A 247 5.99 13.76 -18.50
CA ASN A 247 6.33 14.98 -19.22
C ASN A 247 7.58 15.65 -18.64
N ASN A 248 7.69 15.75 -17.31
CA ASN A 248 8.90 16.25 -16.66
C ASN A 248 10.15 15.42 -17.01
N ILE A 249 10.02 14.08 -17.04
CA ILE A 249 11.11 13.16 -17.44
C ILE A 249 11.47 13.34 -18.92
N LYS A 250 10.47 13.42 -19.80
CA LYS A 250 10.62 13.63 -21.25
C LYS A 250 11.40 14.91 -21.55
N ASN A 251 11.10 15.97 -20.80
CA ASN A 251 11.75 17.26 -20.91
C ASN A 251 13.09 17.35 -20.15
N LYS A 252 13.56 16.24 -19.55
CA LYS A 252 14.81 16.14 -18.77
C LYS A 252 14.86 17.10 -17.56
N GLN A 253 13.70 17.43 -16.99
CA GLN A 253 13.56 18.31 -15.83
C GLN A 253 13.60 17.55 -14.48
N TYR A 254 13.83 16.24 -14.53
CA TYR A 254 13.77 15.36 -13.36
C TYR A 254 14.84 15.65 -12.30
N ASN A 255 15.96 16.28 -12.67
CA ASN A 255 17.02 16.63 -11.72
C ASN A 255 16.54 17.63 -10.66
N GLU A 256 15.81 18.66 -11.08
CA GLU A 256 15.24 19.66 -10.16
C GLU A 256 14.17 19.02 -9.27
N LEU A 257 13.32 18.19 -9.86
CA LEU A 257 12.29 17.44 -9.16
C LEU A 257 12.88 16.57 -8.04
N ILE A 258 13.95 15.81 -8.32
CA ILE A 258 14.65 15.00 -7.31
C ILE A 258 15.16 15.89 -6.17
N ARG A 259 15.83 17.00 -6.48
CA ARG A 259 16.41 17.90 -5.48
C ARG A 259 15.36 18.51 -4.56
N ILE A 260 14.24 18.97 -5.11
CA ILE A 260 13.16 19.57 -4.33
C ILE A 260 12.46 18.51 -3.46
N ALA A 261 12.19 17.32 -4.01
CA ALA A 261 11.57 16.22 -3.25
C ALA A 261 12.44 15.75 -2.08
N GLU A 262 13.75 15.62 -2.29
CA GLU A 262 14.70 15.25 -1.22
C GLU A 262 14.88 16.36 -0.18
N ALA A 263 14.94 17.62 -0.61
CA ALA A 263 14.98 18.78 0.30
C ALA A 263 13.70 18.87 1.14
N PHE A 264 12.54 18.50 0.57
CA PHE A 264 11.29 18.43 1.32
C PHE A 264 11.33 17.34 2.40
N HIS A 265 11.82 16.14 2.09
CA HIS A 265 12.06 15.09 3.09
C HIS A 265 13.00 15.58 4.20
N GLU A 266 14.11 16.22 3.85
CA GLU A 266 15.07 16.74 4.83
C GLU A 266 14.44 17.79 5.75
N LYS A 267 13.68 18.74 5.18
CA LYS A 267 12.93 19.76 5.94
C LYS A 267 11.93 19.13 6.91
N LYS A 268 11.29 18.03 6.54
CA LYS A 268 10.34 17.31 7.41
C LYS A 268 11.05 16.59 8.54
N ILE A 269 12.18 15.92 8.26
CA ILE A 269 12.97 15.23 9.28
C ILE A 269 13.54 16.24 10.29
N ALA A 270 14.07 17.38 9.84
CA ALA A 270 14.51 18.46 10.71
C ALA A 270 13.37 18.96 11.61
N LYS A 271 12.18 19.20 11.04
CA LYS A 271 11.00 19.59 11.82
C LYS A 271 10.60 18.55 12.87
N ILE A 272 10.72 17.26 12.56
CA ILE A 272 10.47 16.18 13.53
C ILE A 272 11.51 16.26 14.67
N ALA A 273 12.79 16.44 14.35
CA ALA A 273 13.86 16.59 15.34
C ALA A 273 13.65 17.84 16.22
N ASP A 274 13.17 18.95 15.67
CA ASP A 274 12.84 20.16 16.42
C ASP A 274 11.71 19.92 17.42
N GLN A 275 10.66 19.18 17.00
CA GLN A 275 9.55 18.82 17.89
C GLN A 275 9.99 17.87 19.00
N ILE A 276 10.86 16.91 18.70
CA ILE A 276 11.46 16.04 19.72
C ILE A 276 12.23 16.89 20.74
N LYS A 277 13.12 17.78 20.28
CA LYS A 277 13.91 18.66 21.14
C LYS A 277 13.03 19.57 22.00
N ALA A 278 11.96 20.14 21.43
CA ALA A 278 11.05 21.02 22.15
C ALA A 278 10.31 20.31 23.31
N GLY A 279 10.14 18.99 23.24
CA GLY A 279 9.57 18.20 24.33
C GLY A 279 10.59 17.65 25.33
N MET A 280 11.88 17.95 25.20
CA MET A 280 12.88 17.59 26.21
C MET A 280 12.65 18.39 27.52
N PRO A 281 12.96 17.82 28.70
CA PRO A 281 13.60 16.51 28.92
C PRO A 281 12.62 15.33 28.90
N ARG A 282 11.35 15.54 28.57
CA ARG A 282 10.35 14.47 28.60
C ARG A 282 10.55 13.49 27.45
N ASN A 283 10.78 13.94 26.22
CA ASN A 283 10.97 13.05 25.05
C ASN A 283 12.28 12.21 25.08
N LYS A 284 12.36 11.22 25.97
CA LYS A 284 13.54 10.38 26.19
C LYS A 284 13.57 9.15 25.30
N ILE A 285 12.41 8.58 24.96
CA ILE A 285 12.31 7.39 24.10
C ILE A 285 11.57 7.75 22.82
N ILE A 286 12.27 7.66 21.69
CA ILE A 286 11.72 7.89 20.37
C ILE A 286 11.46 6.53 19.70
N LEU A 287 10.19 6.24 19.47
CA LEU A 287 9.73 4.97 18.90
C LEU A 287 9.38 5.18 17.42
N ILE A 288 10.10 4.52 16.53
CA ILE A 288 9.91 4.61 15.08
C ILE A 288 9.32 3.31 14.59
N ALA A 289 8.10 3.36 14.05
CA ALA A 289 7.45 2.18 13.49
C ALA A 289 6.91 2.42 12.10
N GLY A 290 6.64 1.33 11.41
CA GLY A 290 6.27 1.38 10.02
C GLY A 290 6.33 -0.02 9.40
N PRO A 291 5.52 -0.29 8.38
CA PRO A 291 5.43 -1.62 7.80
C PRO A 291 6.68 -1.90 6.92
N THR A 292 6.97 -3.13 6.49
CA THR A 292 8.23 -3.44 5.77
C THR A 292 8.49 -2.51 4.56
N SER A 293 9.73 -2.21 4.18
CA SER A 293 10.00 -1.38 2.99
C SER A 293 9.39 0.04 3.04
N SER A 294 9.14 0.56 4.25
CA SER A 294 8.78 1.96 4.46
C SER A 294 9.97 2.90 4.57
N GLY A 295 11.22 2.42 4.58
CA GLY A 295 12.38 3.28 4.70
C GLY A 295 12.70 3.73 6.13
N LYS A 296 12.23 2.98 7.14
CA LYS A 296 12.45 3.28 8.56
C LYS A 296 13.94 3.40 8.88
N THR A 297 14.75 2.42 8.48
CA THR A 297 16.19 2.39 8.80
C THR A 297 16.90 3.65 8.30
N THR A 298 16.73 3.99 7.03
CA THR A 298 17.30 5.23 6.49
C THR A 298 16.72 6.48 7.17
N PHE A 299 15.41 6.51 7.44
CA PHE A 299 14.78 7.60 8.19
C PHE A 299 15.37 7.75 9.60
N THR A 300 15.60 6.66 10.33
CA THR A 300 16.18 6.63 11.68
C THR A 300 17.58 7.23 11.67
N HIS A 301 18.44 6.86 10.71
CA HIS A 301 19.77 7.46 10.58
C HIS A 301 19.72 8.96 10.23
N ARG A 302 18.84 9.36 9.30
CA ARG A 302 18.66 10.79 8.96
C ARG A 302 18.14 11.60 10.15
N LEU A 303 17.18 11.05 10.89
CA LEU A 303 16.64 11.67 12.09
C LEU A 303 17.72 11.78 13.17
N ALA A 304 18.54 10.75 13.38
CA ALA A 304 19.65 10.77 14.32
C ALA A 304 20.63 11.92 14.02
N ASN A 305 20.94 12.16 12.74
CA ASN A 305 21.78 13.30 12.34
C ASN A 305 21.14 14.65 12.69
N GLN A 306 19.84 14.81 12.42
CA GLN A 306 19.12 16.05 12.78
C GLN A 306 19.01 16.26 14.30
N LEU A 307 18.86 15.19 15.06
CA LEU A 307 18.89 15.25 16.52
C LEU A 307 20.26 15.67 17.05
N ARG A 308 21.36 15.20 16.45
CA ARG A 308 22.73 15.66 16.77
C ARG A 308 22.92 17.14 16.49
N ILE A 309 22.38 17.64 15.37
CA ILE A 309 22.39 19.09 15.06
C ILE A 309 21.65 19.87 16.16
N ASN A 310 20.57 19.32 16.71
CA ASN A 310 19.82 19.89 17.83
C ASN A 310 20.47 19.66 19.22
N ALA A 311 21.77 19.33 19.25
CA ALA A 311 22.54 19.05 20.46
C ALA A 311 21.87 17.98 21.34
N LEU A 312 21.40 16.90 20.72
CA LEU A 312 20.97 15.67 21.39
C LEU A 312 21.88 14.53 20.92
N ARG A 313 22.16 13.58 21.80
CA ARG A 313 22.98 12.41 21.48
C ARG A 313 22.08 11.17 21.39
N PRO A 314 21.54 10.84 20.21
CA PRO A 314 20.71 9.65 20.07
C PRO A 314 21.55 8.37 20.22
N VAL A 315 21.04 7.44 21.02
CA VAL A 315 21.54 6.08 21.17
C VAL A 315 20.50 5.13 20.58
N GLN A 316 20.90 4.27 19.65
CA GLN A 316 19.98 3.33 19.03
C GLN A 316 19.95 2.01 19.80
N ILE A 317 18.76 1.51 20.10
CA ILE A 317 18.54 0.18 20.65
C ILE A 317 17.70 -0.62 19.65
N SER A 318 18.25 -1.75 19.20
CA SER A 318 17.55 -2.68 18.31
C SER A 318 16.59 -3.54 19.12
N VAL A 319 15.30 -3.53 18.76
CA VAL A 319 14.28 -4.39 19.39
C VAL A 319 14.55 -5.87 19.09
N ASP A 320 15.16 -6.17 17.95
CA ASP A 320 15.44 -7.54 17.54
C ASP A 320 16.39 -8.25 18.52
N ASN A 321 17.26 -7.50 19.22
CA ASN A 321 18.13 -8.04 20.26
C ASN A 321 17.35 -8.53 21.50
N TYR A 322 16.09 -8.15 21.63
CA TYR A 322 15.20 -8.53 22.71
C TYR A 322 14.24 -9.65 22.31
N PHE A 323 14.45 -10.33 21.18
CA PHE A 323 13.66 -11.52 20.87
C PHE A 323 13.83 -12.60 21.94
N VAL A 324 12.75 -13.36 22.16
CA VAL A 324 12.80 -14.61 22.93
C VAL A 324 13.56 -15.66 22.11
N ASP A 325 14.13 -16.66 22.79
CA ASP A 325 14.78 -17.76 22.09
C ASP A 325 13.81 -18.46 21.12
N ARG A 326 14.34 -18.99 20.02
CA ARG A 326 13.55 -19.56 18.92
C ARG A 326 12.57 -20.63 19.38
N GLU A 327 12.91 -21.40 20.41
CA GLU A 327 12.02 -22.41 21.02
C GLU A 327 10.81 -21.83 21.77
N HIS A 328 10.91 -20.58 22.23
CA HIS A 328 9.87 -19.85 22.95
C HIS A 328 9.06 -18.92 22.04
N THR A 329 9.37 -18.87 20.75
CA THR A 329 8.64 -18.05 19.78
C THR A 329 7.16 -18.51 19.75
N PRO A 330 6.20 -17.59 19.89
CA PRO A 330 4.78 -17.95 19.87
C PRO A 330 4.40 -18.59 18.54
N LEU A 331 3.47 -19.54 18.57
CA LEU A 331 2.96 -20.18 17.35
C LEU A 331 1.71 -19.45 16.83
N ASP A 332 1.55 -19.44 15.51
CA ASP A 332 0.39 -18.90 14.81
C ASP A 332 -0.79 -19.89 14.81
N GLU A 333 -1.89 -19.51 14.15
CA GLU A 333 -3.12 -20.32 14.05
C GLU A 333 -2.92 -21.68 13.35
N ASN A 334 -1.81 -21.85 12.62
CA ASN A 334 -1.45 -23.08 11.91
C ASN A 334 -0.38 -23.90 12.66
N GLY A 335 0.06 -23.44 13.84
CA GLY A 335 1.12 -24.09 14.61
C GLY A 335 2.54 -23.75 14.15
N GLU A 336 2.71 -22.77 13.26
CA GLU A 336 4.02 -22.32 12.78
C GLU A 336 4.53 -21.13 13.61
N PRO A 337 5.85 -20.94 13.79
CA PRO A 337 6.39 -19.80 14.54
C PRO A 337 5.95 -18.42 14.00
N ASP A 338 5.34 -17.59 14.84
CA ASP A 338 4.90 -16.21 14.56
C ASP A 338 5.94 -15.19 15.04
N PHE A 339 6.99 -14.99 14.23
CA PHE A 339 8.04 -14.02 14.51
C PHE A 339 7.57 -12.55 14.48
N GLU A 340 6.39 -12.27 13.93
CA GLU A 340 5.81 -10.92 13.87
C GLU A 340 4.91 -10.63 15.08
N SER A 341 4.73 -11.60 15.98
CA SER A 341 3.98 -11.41 17.22
C SER A 341 4.73 -10.51 18.17
N ILE A 342 4.03 -9.60 18.84
CA ILE A 342 4.63 -8.78 19.91
C ILE A 342 5.19 -9.65 21.05
N LYS A 343 4.67 -10.88 21.22
CA LYS A 343 5.16 -11.85 22.21
C LYS A 343 6.45 -12.56 21.79
N ALA A 344 6.89 -12.39 20.55
CA ALA A 344 8.23 -12.82 20.13
C ALA A 344 9.32 -11.92 20.74
N ILE A 345 8.95 -10.75 21.26
CA ILE A 345 9.83 -9.86 22.03
C ILE A 345 9.67 -10.18 23.51
N ASP A 346 10.79 -10.29 24.21
CA ASP A 346 10.86 -10.31 25.67
C ASP A 346 10.54 -8.91 26.21
N LEU A 347 9.24 -8.65 26.35
CA LEU A 347 8.73 -7.37 26.80
C LEU A 347 9.16 -7.06 28.23
N GLU A 348 9.31 -8.06 29.09
CA GLU A 348 9.72 -7.86 30.48
C GLU A 348 11.16 -7.35 30.53
N LEU A 349 12.08 -8.02 29.82
CA LEU A 349 13.47 -7.59 29.73
C LEU A 349 13.60 -6.19 29.11
N LEU A 350 12.92 -5.96 27.99
CA LEU A 350 12.93 -4.66 27.31
C LEU A 350 12.46 -3.54 28.23
N ASN A 351 11.31 -3.70 28.88
CA ASN A 351 10.74 -2.67 29.75
C ASN A 351 11.61 -2.43 30.99
N ASN A 352 12.22 -3.46 31.56
CA ASN A 352 13.18 -3.32 32.66
C ASN A 352 14.41 -2.51 32.22
N HIS A 353 15.02 -2.87 31.09
CA HIS A 353 16.18 -2.15 30.54
C HIS A 353 15.86 -0.68 30.25
N LEU A 354 14.71 -0.38 29.64
CA LEU A 354 14.30 1.00 29.36
C LEU A 354 14.08 1.81 30.65
N LEU A 355 13.49 1.21 31.70
CA LEU A 355 13.33 1.89 32.99
C LEU A 355 14.67 2.22 33.64
N LYS A 356 15.59 1.25 33.69
CA LYS A 356 16.94 1.43 34.23
C LYS A 356 17.69 2.54 33.50
N LEU A 357 17.66 2.51 32.17
CA LEU A 357 18.28 3.55 31.34
C LEU A 357 17.69 4.94 31.61
N ILE A 358 16.36 5.07 31.73
CA ILE A 358 15.72 6.36 32.06
C ILE A 358 16.14 6.86 33.45
N GLN A 359 16.41 5.96 34.39
CA GLN A 359 16.89 6.26 35.73
C GLN A 359 18.39 6.57 35.78
N GLY A 360 19.11 6.48 34.66
CA GLY A 360 20.55 6.68 34.57
C GLY A 360 21.37 5.47 35.04
N GLU A 361 20.73 4.31 35.24
CA GLU A 361 21.43 3.07 35.57
C GLU A 361 22.11 2.47 34.32
N GLU A 362 23.19 1.72 34.56
CA GLU A 362 23.89 0.96 33.54
C GLU A 362 23.24 -0.41 33.33
N ILE A 363 23.09 -0.82 32.07
CA ILE A 363 22.62 -2.14 31.66
C ILE A 363 23.63 -2.80 30.73
N GLU A 364 23.61 -4.13 30.66
CA GLU A 364 24.25 -4.86 29.57
C GLU A 364 23.24 -5.05 28.44
N LEU A 365 23.58 -4.64 27.22
CA LEU A 365 22.71 -4.84 26.07
C LEU A 365 22.66 -6.32 25.68
N PRO A 366 21.48 -6.89 25.40
CA PRO A 366 21.42 -8.21 24.81
C PRO A 366 21.84 -8.16 23.34
N LYS A 367 22.22 -9.32 22.80
CA LYS A 367 22.45 -9.54 21.37
C LYS A 367 21.71 -10.80 20.94
N PHE A 368 20.82 -10.70 19.95
CA PHE A 368 20.15 -11.88 19.43
C PHE A 368 20.95 -12.47 18.27
N ASN A 369 21.31 -13.74 18.39
CA ASN A 369 22.01 -14.46 17.34
C ASN A 369 20.98 -15.13 16.41
N PHE A 370 20.80 -14.58 15.22
CA PHE A 370 19.82 -15.09 14.25
C PHE A 370 20.16 -16.47 13.67
N GLU A 371 21.43 -16.88 13.68
CA GLU A 371 21.84 -18.19 13.20
C GLU A 371 21.41 -19.27 14.20
N THR A 372 21.82 -19.11 15.48
CA THR A 372 21.48 -20.05 16.56
C THR A 372 20.04 -19.90 17.03
N GLY A 373 19.45 -18.71 16.85
CA GLY A 373 18.12 -18.36 17.34
C GLY A 373 18.07 -18.16 18.85
N VAL A 374 19.19 -17.78 19.48
CA VAL A 374 19.32 -17.65 20.94
C VAL A 374 19.83 -16.25 21.27
N ARG A 375 19.35 -15.71 22.39
CA ARG A 375 19.83 -14.44 22.93
C ARG A 375 21.12 -14.65 23.74
N GLU A 376 22.11 -13.82 23.46
CA GLU A 376 23.43 -13.85 24.06
C GLU A 376 23.71 -12.51 24.76
N ASN A 377 24.61 -12.55 25.74
CA ASN A 377 25.15 -11.34 26.36
C ASN A 377 26.15 -10.69 25.40
N SER A 378 25.97 -9.40 25.11
CA SER A 378 26.85 -8.69 24.17
C SER A 378 28.20 -8.32 24.77
N GLY A 379 28.31 -8.22 26.10
CA GLY A 379 29.44 -7.59 26.78
C GLY A 379 29.48 -6.06 26.65
N GLU A 380 28.51 -5.45 25.96
CA GLU A 380 28.39 -4.01 25.78
C GLU A 380 27.49 -3.41 26.85
N SER A 381 28.04 -2.52 27.66
CA SER A 381 27.27 -1.80 28.69
C SER A 381 26.79 -0.44 28.16
N LEU A 382 25.60 -0.04 28.57
CA LEU A 382 24.97 1.22 28.20
C LEU A 382 24.35 1.90 29.42
N SER A 383 24.63 3.19 29.58
CA SER A 383 23.93 4.11 30.48
C SER A 383 23.53 5.36 29.68
N LEU A 384 22.57 6.15 30.21
CA LEU A 384 22.12 7.38 29.55
C LEU A 384 22.54 8.63 30.31
N ASP A 385 23.17 9.55 29.58
CA ASP A 385 23.39 10.92 29.99
C ASP A 385 22.13 11.80 29.81
N GLU A 386 22.12 12.99 30.43
CA GLU A 386 20.96 13.90 30.38
C GLU A 386 20.55 14.35 28.97
N ASP A 387 21.52 14.55 28.06
CA ASP A 387 21.30 14.94 26.67
C ASP A 387 21.19 13.75 25.70
N GLN A 388 21.28 12.53 26.23
CA GLN A 388 21.04 11.31 25.46
C GLN A 388 19.55 10.96 25.42
N ILE A 389 19.13 10.46 24.26
CA ILE A 389 17.79 9.96 23.97
C ILE A 389 17.90 8.59 23.30
N ILE A 390 16.93 7.71 23.54
CA ILE A 390 16.88 6.38 22.94
C ILE A 390 16.10 6.45 21.63
N LEU A 391 16.67 5.91 20.54
CA LEU A 391 15.96 5.62 19.31
C LEU A 391 15.70 4.12 19.22
N ILE A 392 14.43 3.76 19.06
CA ILE A 392 14.00 2.36 18.91
C ILE A 392 13.21 2.24 17.61
N GLU A 393 13.69 1.40 16.69
CA GLU A 393 12.97 1.09 15.45
C GLU A 393 12.38 -0.32 15.54
N GLY A 394 11.13 -0.49 15.12
CA GLY A 394 10.50 -1.80 15.03
C GLY A 394 9.06 -1.72 14.56
N ILE A 395 8.48 -2.84 14.13
CA ILE A 395 7.08 -2.87 13.67
C ILE A 395 6.08 -2.56 14.80
N HIS A 396 6.44 -2.85 16.05
CA HIS A 396 5.57 -2.68 17.23
C HIS A 396 5.71 -1.33 17.94
N GLY A 397 6.55 -0.39 17.44
CA GLY A 397 6.85 0.87 18.14
C GLY A 397 5.63 1.76 18.45
N LEU A 398 4.50 1.57 17.77
CA LEU A 398 3.26 2.32 18.04
C LEU A 398 2.29 1.59 18.98
N ASN A 399 2.55 0.32 19.26
CA ASN A 399 1.76 -0.48 20.18
C ASN A 399 2.21 -0.21 21.61
N ASP A 400 1.32 0.34 22.43
CA ASP A 400 1.61 0.69 23.82
C ASP A 400 2.09 -0.48 24.66
N LYS A 401 1.68 -1.71 24.33
CA LYS A 401 2.13 -2.94 25.00
C LYS A 401 3.64 -3.14 24.92
N MET A 402 4.32 -2.61 23.88
CA MET A 402 5.77 -2.78 23.75
C MET A 402 6.53 -2.03 24.86
N THR A 403 5.98 -0.91 25.33
CA THR A 403 6.59 0.00 26.30
C THR A 403 5.59 0.37 27.40
N GLU A 404 4.85 -0.63 27.89
CA GLU A 404 3.68 -0.43 28.75
C GLU A 404 4.03 0.24 30.08
N VAL A 405 5.19 -0.09 30.66
CA VAL A 405 5.62 0.46 31.96
C VAL A 405 6.22 1.87 31.83
N ILE A 406 6.53 2.30 30.61
CA ILE A 406 7.13 3.62 30.35
C ILE A 406 6.03 4.68 30.28
N PRO A 407 6.11 5.77 31.07
CA PRO A 407 5.17 6.89 31.00
C PRO A 407 5.01 7.45 29.57
N GLN A 408 3.78 7.81 29.20
CA GLN A 408 3.48 8.29 27.84
C GLN A 408 4.16 9.61 27.50
N ASP A 409 4.33 10.51 28.47
CA ASP A 409 5.05 11.76 28.28
C ASP A 409 6.55 11.58 28.08
N LEU A 410 7.10 10.40 28.42
CA LEU A 410 8.49 10.06 28.12
C LEU A 410 8.73 9.56 26.69
N LYS A 411 7.65 9.33 25.95
CA LYS A 411 7.66 8.69 24.63
C LYS A 411 7.31 9.68 23.54
N PHE A 412 7.98 9.52 22.40
CA PHE A 412 7.62 10.20 21.16
C PHE A 412 7.55 9.18 20.03
N LYS A 413 6.38 9.00 19.43
CA LYS A 413 6.11 7.95 18.46
C LYS A 413 6.04 8.52 17.05
N ILE A 414 6.75 7.88 16.13
CA ILE A 414 6.81 8.26 14.72
C ILE A 414 6.36 7.10 13.85
N TYR A 415 5.39 7.35 12.99
CA TYR A 415 4.97 6.39 11.97
C TYR A 415 5.58 6.74 10.61
N VAL A 416 6.33 5.81 10.03
CA VAL A 416 7.02 5.94 8.74
C VAL A 416 6.40 4.98 7.73
N SER A 417 5.85 5.50 6.63
CA SER A 417 5.27 4.67 5.56
C SER A 417 5.24 5.39 4.21
N ALA A 418 5.07 4.65 3.12
CA ALA A 418 4.92 5.21 1.76
C ALA A 418 3.45 5.61 1.55
N LEU A 419 3.01 6.67 2.24
CA LEU A 419 1.59 6.96 2.47
C LEU A 419 0.85 7.49 1.25
N THR A 420 1.56 8.12 0.31
CA THR A 420 0.96 8.67 -0.90
C THR A 420 1.68 8.20 -2.15
N GLN A 421 0.96 8.20 -3.27
CA GLN A 421 1.53 7.95 -4.59
C GLN A 421 0.79 8.82 -5.60
N LEU A 422 1.46 9.15 -6.71
CA LEU A 422 0.80 9.74 -7.85
C LEU A 422 -0.30 8.82 -8.34
N ASN A 423 -1.44 9.41 -8.66
CA ASN A 423 -2.49 8.72 -9.40
C ASN A 423 -2.04 8.54 -10.85
N ILE A 424 -2.38 7.38 -11.42
CA ILE A 424 -2.24 7.13 -12.87
C ILE A 424 -3.20 8.06 -13.60
N ASP A 425 -4.47 8.07 -13.18
CA ASP A 425 -5.49 8.97 -13.68
C ASP A 425 -6.57 9.32 -12.63
N CYS A 426 -7.70 9.90 -13.06
CA CYS A 426 -8.80 10.28 -12.16
C CYS A 426 -9.36 9.10 -11.37
N HIS A 427 -9.43 7.90 -11.95
CA HIS A 427 -10.09 6.73 -11.37
C HIS A 427 -9.09 5.62 -10.99
N ASN A 428 -7.87 5.67 -11.54
CA ASN A 428 -6.79 4.72 -11.32
C ASN A 428 -5.72 5.26 -10.37
N ARG A 429 -5.87 4.90 -9.09
CA ARG A 429 -4.83 5.04 -8.05
C ARG A 429 -3.85 3.87 -8.04
N ILE A 430 -2.68 4.10 -7.44
CA ILE A 430 -1.72 3.05 -7.07
C ILE A 430 -1.85 2.79 -5.56
N PRO A 431 -2.11 1.56 -5.12
CA PRO A 431 -2.11 1.23 -3.70
C PRO A 431 -0.75 1.44 -3.04
N THR A 432 -0.72 2.05 -1.84
CA THR A 432 0.46 2.13 -0.96
C THR A 432 1.14 0.77 -0.79
N THR A 433 0.36 -0.31 -0.71
CA THR A 433 0.85 -1.68 -0.62
C THR A 433 1.65 -2.11 -1.84
N ASP A 434 1.29 -1.65 -3.03
CA ASP A 434 2.00 -1.98 -4.27
C ASP A 434 3.32 -1.21 -4.37
N THR A 435 3.35 0.08 -3.99
CA THR A 435 4.62 0.83 -3.91
C THR A 435 5.61 0.14 -2.96
N ARG A 436 5.14 -0.29 -1.78
CA ARG A 436 5.96 -1.01 -0.80
C ARG A 436 6.41 -2.38 -1.29
N LEU A 437 5.55 -3.10 -2.00
CA LEU A 437 5.89 -4.38 -2.62
C LEU A 437 6.97 -4.20 -3.70
N ILE A 438 6.85 -3.18 -4.55
CA ILE A 438 7.88 -2.85 -5.56
C ILE A 438 9.22 -2.53 -4.89
N ARG A 439 9.23 -1.68 -3.85
CA ARG A 439 10.44 -1.41 -3.04
C ARG A 439 11.03 -2.71 -2.48
N ARG A 440 10.17 -3.61 -1.99
CA ARG A 440 10.59 -4.89 -1.41
C ARG A 440 11.21 -5.83 -2.44
N ILE A 441 10.61 -5.97 -3.63
CA ILE A 441 11.15 -6.82 -4.71
C ILE A 441 12.57 -6.40 -5.05
N VAL A 442 12.81 -5.10 -5.21
CA VAL A 442 14.16 -4.58 -5.52
C VAL A 442 15.13 -4.88 -4.37
N ARG A 443 14.75 -4.58 -3.12
CA ARG A 443 15.59 -4.83 -1.94
C ARG A 443 15.91 -6.31 -1.74
N ASP A 444 14.90 -7.15 -1.77
CA ASP A 444 15.03 -8.58 -1.47
C ASP A 444 15.90 -9.26 -2.55
N ASN A 445 15.78 -8.83 -3.81
CA ASN A 445 16.68 -9.25 -4.88
C ASN A 445 18.12 -8.78 -4.69
N GLN A 446 18.32 -7.49 -4.37
CA GLN A 446 19.67 -6.94 -4.22
C GLN A 446 20.44 -7.46 -3.01
N TYR A 447 19.74 -7.78 -1.91
CA TYR A 447 20.39 -7.96 -0.61
C TYR A 447 20.06 -9.26 0.11
N ARG A 448 19.08 -10.03 -0.39
CA ARG A 448 18.65 -11.28 0.25
C ARG A 448 18.71 -12.48 -0.70
N ALA A 449 19.23 -12.28 -1.91
CA ALA A 449 19.28 -13.30 -2.96
C ALA A 449 17.92 -13.96 -3.23
N LEU A 450 16.81 -13.22 -3.02
CA LEU A 450 15.46 -13.69 -3.30
C LEU A 450 15.05 -13.28 -4.71
N THR A 451 14.31 -14.15 -5.39
CA THR A 451 13.69 -13.79 -6.67
C THR A 451 12.46 -12.91 -6.42
N ALA A 452 11.96 -12.28 -7.49
CA ALA A 452 10.68 -11.56 -7.42
C ALA A 452 9.53 -12.49 -7.04
N SER A 453 9.55 -13.76 -7.48
CA SER A 453 8.51 -14.73 -7.17
C SER A 453 8.50 -15.10 -5.68
N ASP A 454 9.67 -15.36 -5.09
CA ASP A 454 9.80 -15.63 -3.65
C ASP A 454 9.24 -14.46 -2.82
N THR A 455 9.54 -13.23 -3.24
CA THR A 455 9.05 -12.02 -2.56
C THR A 455 7.53 -11.89 -2.66
N LEU A 456 6.94 -12.18 -3.82
CA LEU A 456 5.49 -12.15 -4.03
C LEU A 456 4.77 -13.21 -3.18
N GLU A 457 5.37 -14.38 -3.02
CA GLU A 457 4.84 -15.45 -2.17
C GLU A 457 4.83 -15.03 -0.68
N LEU A 458 5.95 -14.51 -0.17
CA LEU A 458 6.08 -14.06 1.22
C LEU A 458 5.19 -12.85 1.55
N TRP A 459 4.79 -12.07 0.55
CA TRP A 459 4.03 -10.83 0.74
C TRP A 459 2.71 -11.03 1.49
N LYS A 460 2.01 -12.14 1.26
CA LYS A 460 0.72 -12.42 1.92
C LYS A 460 0.85 -12.50 3.44
N SER A 461 1.86 -13.22 3.94
CA SER A 461 2.12 -13.37 5.38
C SER A 461 2.46 -12.03 6.01
N VAL A 462 3.29 -11.25 5.33
CA VAL A 462 3.72 -9.92 5.77
C VAL A 462 2.53 -8.97 5.89
N ARG A 463 1.66 -8.94 4.87
CA ARG A 463 0.43 -8.12 4.90
C ARG A 463 -0.47 -8.48 6.09
N ARG A 464 -0.57 -9.77 6.42
CA ARG A 464 -1.32 -10.24 7.60
C ARG A 464 -0.69 -9.71 8.91
N GLY A 465 0.63 -9.76 9.05
CA GLY A 465 1.35 -9.18 10.19
C GLY A 465 1.10 -7.67 10.33
N GLU A 466 1.17 -6.91 9.24
CA GLU A 466 0.96 -5.46 9.23
C GLU A 466 -0.46 -5.04 9.67
N GLU A 467 -1.49 -5.75 9.20
CA GLU A 467 -2.89 -5.50 9.57
C GLU A 467 -3.17 -5.80 11.04
N ARG A 468 -2.42 -6.71 11.66
CA ARG A 468 -2.54 -7.05 13.09
C ARG A 468 -1.73 -6.12 13.98
N ASN A 469 -0.52 -5.79 13.56
CA ASN A 469 0.51 -5.27 14.47
C ASN A 469 0.84 -3.79 14.25
N ILE A 470 0.47 -3.20 13.11
CA ILE A 470 0.92 -1.84 12.73
C ILE A 470 -0.26 -0.91 12.48
N PHE A 471 -1.11 -1.20 11.50
CA PHE A 471 -2.20 -0.28 11.11
C PHE A 471 -3.22 0.02 12.21
N PRO A 472 -3.55 -0.92 13.13
CA PRO A 472 -4.41 -0.59 14.27
C PRO A 472 -3.87 0.53 15.17
N TYR A 473 -2.54 0.72 15.18
CA TYR A 473 -1.84 1.64 16.07
C TYR A 473 -1.30 2.88 15.37
N GLN A 474 -1.48 3.03 14.05
CA GLN A 474 -0.82 4.11 13.28
C GLN A 474 -1.15 5.53 13.78
N GLU A 475 -2.38 5.77 14.26
CA GLU A 475 -2.79 7.09 14.79
C GLU A 475 -2.29 7.34 16.23
N ASN A 476 -1.72 6.33 16.89
CA ASN A 476 -1.01 6.51 18.16
C ASN A 476 0.32 7.27 17.98
N ALA A 477 0.82 7.40 16.75
CA ALA A 477 2.05 8.13 16.47
C ALA A 477 1.88 9.64 16.69
N ASP A 478 2.77 10.30 17.40
CA ASP A 478 2.77 11.77 17.56
C ASP A 478 3.02 12.47 16.22
N MET A 479 3.86 11.88 15.38
CA MET A 479 4.13 12.33 14.02
C MET A 479 4.06 11.21 13.00
N MET A 480 3.66 11.57 11.78
CA MET A 480 3.75 10.70 10.62
C MET A 480 4.79 11.27 9.65
N PHE A 481 5.54 10.39 9.02
CA PHE A 481 6.47 10.72 7.96
C PHE A 481 6.14 9.91 6.70
N ASN A 482 5.83 10.63 5.62
CA ASN A 482 5.61 10.03 4.33
C ASN A 482 6.94 9.80 3.62
N SER A 483 7.39 8.56 3.64
CA SER A 483 8.62 8.12 2.95
C SER A 483 8.48 8.03 1.44
N ALA A 484 7.28 8.21 0.87
CA ALA A 484 7.10 8.17 -0.58
C ALA A 484 7.81 9.35 -1.25
N LEU A 485 8.46 9.07 -2.37
CA LEU A 485 9.09 10.07 -3.22
C LEU A 485 8.34 10.08 -4.55
N ILE A 486 7.96 11.27 -5.01
CA ILE A 486 7.07 11.43 -6.16
C ILE A 486 7.60 10.78 -7.45
N TYR A 487 8.92 10.68 -7.60
CA TYR A 487 9.62 10.09 -8.75
C TYR A 487 9.97 8.60 -8.59
N GLU A 488 9.75 8.00 -7.41
CA GLU A 488 10.42 6.75 -7.07
C GLU A 488 10.08 5.59 -7.98
N LEU A 489 8.83 5.50 -8.45
CA LEU A 489 8.40 4.40 -9.33
C LEU A 489 9.08 4.48 -10.70
N SER A 490 9.37 5.68 -11.19
CA SER A 490 10.14 5.88 -12.43
C SER A 490 11.59 5.40 -12.29
N VAL A 491 12.20 5.57 -11.12
CA VAL A 491 13.54 5.04 -10.84
C VAL A 491 13.51 3.53 -10.60
N LEU A 492 12.57 3.05 -9.78
CA LEU A 492 12.43 1.64 -9.44
C LEU A 492 12.07 0.77 -10.66
N LYS A 493 11.38 1.33 -11.66
CA LYS A 493 11.00 0.64 -12.90
C LYS A 493 12.17 -0.10 -13.53
N SER A 494 13.33 0.54 -13.67
CA SER A 494 14.52 -0.07 -14.29
C SER A 494 15.09 -1.27 -13.51
N TYR A 495 14.81 -1.36 -12.21
CA TYR A 495 15.24 -2.48 -11.37
C TYR A 495 14.18 -3.60 -11.32
N VAL A 496 12.91 -3.24 -11.16
CA VAL A 496 11.85 -4.20 -10.89
C VAL A 496 11.29 -4.86 -12.16
N GLU A 497 11.24 -4.13 -13.27
CA GLU A 497 10.63 -4.64 -14.52
C GLU A 497 11.34 -5.88 -15.06
N PRO A 498 12.70 -5.94 -15.13
CA PRO A 498 13.39 -7.15 -15.55
C PRO A 498 13.13 -8.35 -14.63
N LEU A 499 12.98 -8.12 -13.33
CA LEU A 499 12.72 -9.18 -12.34
C LEU A 499 11.31 -9.75 -12.47
N LEU A 500 10.31 -8.89 -12.70
CA LEU A 500 8.94 -9.32 -12.90
C LEU A 500 8.75 -10.06 -14.23
N LYS A 501 9.48 -9.67 -15.28
CA LYS A 501 9.45 -10.33 -16.60
C LYS A 501 10.04 -11.75 -16.60
N GLN A 502 10.80 -12.13 -15.57
CA GLN A 502 11.31 -13.50 -15.41
C GLN A 502 10.24 -14.48 -14.90
N ILE A 503 9.11 -13.98 -14.38
CA ILE A 503 8.02 -14.81 -13.90
C ILE A 503 7.15 -15.18 -15.10
N ASP A 504 7.18 -16.45 -15.51
CA ASP A 504 6.38 -16.99 -16.61
C ASP A 504 5.05 -17.61 -16.13
N ARG A 505 4.23 -18.09 -17.06
CA ARG A 505 2.89 -18.64 -16.78
C ARG A 505 2.88 -19.89 -15.90
N THR A 506 4.00 -20.60 -15.79
CA THR A 506 4.10 -21.78 -14.93
C THR A 506 4.18 -21.41 -13.45
N ASP A 507 4.53 -20.16 -13.14
CA ASP A 507 4.60 -19.64 -11.78
C ASP A 507 3.24 -19.14 -11.28
N LYS A 508 2.83 -19.59 -10.08
CA LYS A 508 1.61 -19.16 -9.39
C LYS A 508 1.49 -17.64 -9.15
N ASN A 509 2.61 -16.93 -9.18
CA ASN A 509 2.70 -15.49 -9.01
C ASN A 509 2.62 -14.71 -10.33
N TYR A 510 2.49 -15.38 -11.48
CA TYR A 510 2.43 -14.77 -12.81
C TYR A 510 1.44 -13.61 -12.89
N TYR A 511 0.20 -13.82 -12.44
CA TYR A 511 -0.81 -12.76 -12.44
C TYR A 511 -0.37 -11.51 -11.65
N GLN A 512 0.21 -11.69 -10.45
CA GLN A 512 0.67 -10.57 -9.64
C GLN A 512 1.82 -9.82 -10.33
N ALA A 513 2.69 -10.54 -11.04
CA ALA A 513 3.75 -9.95 -11.84
C ALA A 513 3.19 -9.11 -13.00
N GLN A 514 2.29 -9.67 -13.81
CA GLN A 514 1.65 -8.96 -14.92
C GLN A 514 0.92 -7.70 -14.46
N ARG A 515 0.22 -7.78 -13.34
CA ARG A 515 -0.49 -6.65 -12.72
C ARG A 515 0.45 -5.53 -12.27
N LEU A 516 1.62 -5.86 -11.72
CA LEU A 516 2.61 -4.86 -11.34
C LEU A 516 3.30 -4.27 -12.58
N LEU A 517 3.57 -5.09 -13.60
CA LEU A 517 4.06 -4.63 -14.91
C LEU A 517 3.06 -3.67 -15.56
N GLU A 518 1.76 -3.95 -15.48
CA GLU A 518 0.71 -3.06 -15.98
C GLU A 518 0.73 -1.70 -15.27
N VAL A 519 0.90 -1.66 -13.94
CA VAL A 519 1.09 -0.40 -13.21
C VAL A 519 2.33 0.34 -13.70
N LEU A 520 3.48 -0.36 -13.81
CA LEU A 520 4.76 0.22 -14.23
C LEU A 520 4.78 0.66 -15.69
N SER A 521 3.92 0.10 -16.55
CA SER A 521 3.79 0.49 -17.96
C SER A 521 3.40 1.96 -18.11
N ASN A 522 2.70 2.53 -17.12
CA ASN A 522 2.31 3.94 -17.09
C ASN A 522 3.47 4.89 -16.79
N PHE A 523 4.60 4.40 -16.26
CA PHE A 523 5.72 5.26 -15.84
C PHE A 523 6.83 5.27 -16.88
N ARG A 524 7.36 6.45 -17.19
CA ARG A 524 8.63 6.55 -17.90
C ARG A 524 9.79 6.22 -16.96
N ALA A 525 10.75 5.41 -17.44
CA ALA A 525 11.95 5.11 -16.67
C ALA A 525 12.81 6.36 -16.46
N MET A 526 13.37 6.52 -15.25
CA MET A 526 14.20 7.64 -14.86
C MET A 526 15.58 7.13 -14.39
N PRO A 527 16.69 7.71 -14.86
CA PRO A 527 18.02 7.39 -14.34
C PRO A 527 18.13 7.69 -12.84
N ASP A 528 18.84 6.86 -12.09
CA ASP A 528 18.98 6.99 -10.64
C ASP A 528 20.20 7.85 -10.22
N LYS A 529 21.05 8.28 -11.14
CA LYS A 529 22.35 8.93 -10.84
C LYS A 529 22.25 10.15 -9.93
N GLU A 530 21.21 10.97 -10.07
CA GLU A 530 21.02 12.18 -9.25
C GLU A 530 20.32 11.89 -7.91
N VAL A 531 19.87 10.65 -7.67
CA VAL A 531 19.28 10.27 -6.38
C VAL A 531 20.38 10.31 -5.31
N PRO A 532 20.28 11.19 -4.29
CA PRO A 532 21.32 11.35 -3.28
C PRO A 532 21.60 10.06 -2.52
N PHE A 533 22.85 9.84 -2.09
CA PHE A 533 23.20 8.66 -1.29
C PHE A 533 22.52 8.61 0.08
N THR A 534 22.04 9.75 0.57
CA THR A 534 21.23 9.86 1.80
C THR A 534 19.73 9.64 1.57
N SER A 535 19.29 9.46 0.32
CA SER A 535 17.89 9.23 -0.02
C SER A 535 17.37 7.94 0.61
N ILE A 536 16.11 7.96 1.06
CA ILE A 536 15.42 6.74 1.51
C ILE A 536 15.35 5.70 0.37
N LEU A 537 15.30 6.15 -0.89
CA LEU A 537 15.23 5.26 -2.04
C LEU A 537 16.47 4.35 -2.16
N ARG A 538 17.62 4.83 -1.69
CA ARG A 538 18.90 4.09 -1.70
C ARG A 538 18.94 2.92 -0.75
N GLU A 539 17.99 2.82 0.20
CA GLU A 539 17.77 1.61 0.99
C GLU A 539 17.41 0.41 0.12
N PHE A 540 16.74 0.68 -1.00
CA PHE A 540 16.20 -0.32 -1.92
C PHE A 540 17.07 -0.48 -3.16
N THR A 541 17.53 0.61 -3.77
CA THR A 541 18.20 0.58 -5.08
C THR A 541 19.71 0.36 -5.05
N GLY A 542 20.36 0.40 -3.87
CA GLY A 542 21.82 0.38 -3.77
C GLY A 542 22.43 1.75 -3.52
N GLY A 543 23.57 1.78 -2.83
CA GLY A 543 24.37 2.99 -2.63
C GLY A 543 23.98 3.86 -1.43
N SER A 544 23.19 3.35 -0.48
CA SER A 544 22.92 4.10 0.76
C SER A 544 24.20 4.30 1.57
N VAL A 545 24.47 5.53 2.03
CA VAL A 545 25.58 5.82 2.96
C VAL A 545 25.34 5.29 4.37
N PHE A 546 24.10 4.89 4.68
CA PHE A 546 23.71 4.44 6.03
C PHE A 546 23.77 2.93 6.19
N ARG A 547 24.08 2.17 5.12
CA ARG A 547 24.35 0.75 5.27
C ARG A 547 25.80 0.55 5.69
N GLU A 548 25.96 -0.17 6.78
CA GLU A 548 27.25 -0.76 7.15
C GLU A 548 27.65 -1.79 6.07
N LYS A 549 28.95 -1.81 5.73
CA LYS A 549 29.50 -2.65 4.66
C LYS A 549 29.62 -4.10 5.09
#